data_AF-A0A1G7R826-F1
#
_entry.id   AF-A0A1G7R826-F1
#
_cell.length_a   1.000
_cell.length_b   1.000
_cell.length_c   1.000
_cell.angle_alpha   90.00
_cell.angle_beta   90.00
_cell.angle_gamma   90.00
#
_symmetry.space_group_name_H-M   'P 1'
#
loop_
_entity.id
_entity.type
_entity.pdbx_description
1 polymer ?
#
loop_
_entity_poly.entity_id
_entity_poly.type
_entity_poly.pdbx_seq_one_letter_code
_entity_poly.pdbx_strand_id
1 'polypeptide(L)' 'MTTKTTPAKAPSDALLLEIAAKHFHSIETLETQNSDRLDFHDVAVWAIRAALEAAYAAGLTAATKR' A
#
# COMPACT_ATOMS: atom_id res chain seq x y z
N MET A 1 29.63 7.46 -9.60
CA MET A 1 29.04 6.16 -10.02
C MET A 1 28.20 5.73 -8.82
N THR A 2 26.87 5.74 -8.81
CA THR A 2 25.94 5.08 -9.73
C THR A 2 24.51 5.65 -9.58
N THR A 3 23.88 5.85 -10.75
CA THR A 3 22.44 5.74 -11.06
C THR A 3 21.40 6.45 -10.19
N LYS A 4 21.03 7.67 -10.62
CA LYS A 4 19.73 8.29 -10.38
C LYS A 4 18.66 7.46 -11.11
N THR A 5 18.05 6.50 -10.41
CA THR A 5 16.89 5.76 -10.91
C THR A 5 15.74 6.75 -11.11
N THR A 6 15.34 6.96 -12.37
CA THR A 6 14.10 7.63 -12.76
C THR A 6 12.95 7.11 -11.88
N PRO A 7 12.14 7.96 -11.22
CA PRO A 7 11.03 7.43 -10.43
C PRO A 7 10.03 6.86 -11.42
N ALA A 8 9.94 5.53 -11.49
CA ALA A 8 8.67 4.91 -11.82
C ALA A 8 7.68 5.49 -10.81
N LYS A 9 6.74 6.33 -11.29
CA LYS A 9 5.76 7.07 -10.49
C LYS A 9 5.29 6.19 -9.33
N ALA A 10 5.79 6.49 -8.12
CA ALA A 10 5.41 5.77 -6.93
C ALA A 10 3.89 5.88 -6.77
N PRO A 11 3.21 4.84 -6.23
CA PRO A 11 1.81 4.98 -5.86
C PRO A 11 1.67 6.17 -4.91
N SER A 12 0.64 6.99 -5.12
CA SER A 12 0.34 8.08 -4.19
C SER A 12 -0.13 7.49 -2.86
N ASP A 13 0.24 8.11 -1.75
CA ASP A 13 -0.15 7.68 -0.39
C ASP A 13 -1.67 7.53 -0.25
N ALA A 14 -2.44 8.40 -0.92
CA ALA A 14 -3.90 8.31 -0.96
C ALA A 14 -4.43 6.98 -1.53
N LEU A 15 -3.79 6.44 -2.56
CA LEU A 15 -4.17 5.16 -3.17
C LEU A 15 -3.79 3.99 -2.27
N LEU A 16 -2.62 4.07 -1.62
CA LEU A 16 -2.19 3.05 -0.66
C LEU A 16 -3.15 3.01 0.53
N LEU A 17 -3.53 4.19 1.06
CA LEU A 17 -4.48 4.31 2.15
C LEU A 17 -5.87 3.78 1.76
N GLU A 18 -6.35 4.06 0.55
CA GLU A 18 -7.63 3.51 0.04
C GLU A 18 -7.63 1.98 0.01
N ILE A 19 -6.55 1.38 -0.53
CA ILE A 19 -6.40 -0.08 -0.58
C ILE A 19 -6.33 -0.64 0.85
N ALA A 20 -5.56 -0.02 1.74
CA ALA A 20 -5.44 -0.47 3.12
C ALA A 20 -6.79 -0.41 3.85
N ALA A 21 -7.52 0.71 3.77
CA ALA A 21 -8.83 0.89 4.40
C ALA A 21 -9.87 -0.13 3.91
N LYS A 22 -9.78 -0.55 2.64
CA LYS A 22 -10.68 -1.55 2.07
C LYS A 22 -10.42 -2.98 2.56
N HIS A 23 -9.16 -3.31 2.85
CA HIS A 23 -8.75 -4.68 3.15
C HIS A 23 -8.41 -4.92 4.63
N PHE A 24 -8.04 -3.88 5.37
CA PHE A 24 -7.59 -3.93 6.76
C PHE A 24 -8.38 -2.95 7.64
N HIS A 25 -9.53 -3.41 8.15
CA HIS A 25 -10.43 -2.57 8.95
C HIS A 25 -9.85 -2.09 10.29
N SER A 26 -8.79 -2.75 10.78
CA SER A 26 -8.11 -2.41 12.04
C SER A 26 -6.97 -1.42 11.86
N ILE A 27 -6.61 -1.06 10.62
CA ILE A 27 -5.50 -0.15 10.30
C ILE A 27 -6.09 1.20 9.91
N GLU A 28 -5.88 2.20 10.77
CA GLU A 28 -6.41 3.57 10.55
C GLU A 28 -5.46 4.43 9.69
N THR A 29 -4.16 4.15 9.76
CA THR A 29 -3.11 4.90 9.07
C THR A 29 -1.99 3.98 8.64
N LEU A 30 -1.25 4.39 7.60
CA LEU A 30 -0.02 3.72 7.15
C LEU A 30 1.25 4.41 7.66
N GLU A 31 1.11 5.47 8.45
CA GLU A 31 2.21 6.15 9.12
C GLU A 31 2.69 5.35 10.33
N THR A 32 4.00 5.25 10.54
CA THR A 32 4.58 4.62 11.73
C THR A 32 4.33 5.47 12.97
N GLN A 33 3.70 4.90 13.99
CA GLN A 33 3.30 5.61 15.21
C GLN A 33 4.25 5.38 16.39
N ASN A 34 5.23 4.49 16.26
CA ASN A 34 6.16 4.09 17.32
C ASN A 34 5.42 3.58 18.57
N SER A 35 4.37 2.79 18.36
CA SER A 35 3.56 2.21 19.42
C SER A 35 3.11 0.81 19.02
N ASP A 36 3.50 -0.19 19.82
CA ASP A 36 3.22 -1.59 19.48
C ASP A 36 1.73 -1.84 19.18
N ARG A 37 0.83 -1.30 20.00
CA ARG A 37 -0.62 -1.48 19.83
C ARG A 37 -1.16 -0.80 18.57
N LEU A 38 -0.51 0.25 18.08
CA LEU A 38 -0.95 1.02 16.92
C LEU A 38 -0.24 0.62 15.62
N ASP A 39 0.92 -0.03 15.71
CA ASP A 39 1.74 -0.42 14.56
C ASP A 39 1.68 -1.93 14.26
N PHE A 40 1.36 -2.78 15.24
CA PHE A 40 1.21 -4.23 15.03
C PHE A 40 -0.25 -4.63 15.00
N HIS A 41 -0.67 -5.24 13.89
CA HIS A 41 -2.03 -5.69 13.67
C HIS A 41 -2.06 -7.17 13.28
N ASP A 42 -2.95 -7.93 13.90
CA ASP A 42 -3.32 -9.25 13.40
C ASP A 42 -4.18 -9.11 12.14
N VAL A 43 -3.65 -9.60 11.03
CA VAL A 43 -4.30 -9.53 9.73
C VAL A 43 -4.44 -10.93 9.14
N ALA A 44 -5.61 -11.19 8.56
CA ALA A 44 -5.84 -12.47 7.93
C ALA A 44 -5.02 -12.58 6.62
N VAL A 45 -4.45 -13.76 6.38
CA VAL A 45 -3.61 -14.02 5.18
C VAL A 45 -4.38 -13.76 3.87
N TRP A 46 -5.68 -14.05 3.85
CA TRP A 46 -6.52 -13.77 2.68
C TRP A 46 -6.72 -12.27 2.43
N ALA A 47 -6.77 -11.45 3.48
CA ALA A 47 -6.87 -9.99 3.36
C ALA A 47 -5.56 -9.41 2.80
N ILE A 48 -4.41 -9.90 3.26
CA ILE A 48 -3.10 -9.53 2.70
C ILE A 48 -3.05 -9.84 1.21
N ARG A 49 -3.43 -11.07 0.82
CA ARG A 49 -3.46 -11.48 -0.59
C ARG A 49 -4.32 -10.53 -1.43
N ALA A 50 -5.53 -10.23 -0.97
CA ALA A 50 -6.45 -9.34 -1.69
C ALA A 50 -5.90 -7.91 -1.84
N ALA A 51 -5.28 -7.36 -0.79
CA ALA A 51 -4.65 -6.04 -0.84
C ALA A 51 -3.49 -5.98 -1.83
N LEU A 52 -2.65 -7.01 -1.88
CA LEU A 52 -1.53 -7.11 -2.82
C LEU A 52 -2.01 -7.21 -4.28
N GLU A 53 -3.06 -7.99 -4.54
CA GLU A 53 -3.67 -8.08 -5.88
C GLU A 53 -4.25 -6.73 -6.31
N ALA A 54 -4.94 -6.03 -5.41
CA ALA A 54 -5.49 -4.70 -5.66
C ALA A 54 -4.39 -3.67 -5.96
N ALA A 55 -3.31 -3.67 -5.17
CA ALA A 55 -2.16 -2.80 -5.38
C ALA A 55 -1.47 -3.06 -6.73
N TYR A 56 -1.30 -4.33 -7.10
CA TYR A 56 -0.73 -4.70 -8.40
C TYR A 56 -1.60 -4.22 -9.57
N ALA A 57 -2.92 -4.47 -9.52
CA ALA A 57 -3.85 -4.03 -10.55
C ALA A 57 -3.92 -2.49 -10.68
N ALA A 58 -3.89 -1.77 -9.55
CA ALA A 58 -3.86 -0.31 -9.54
C ALA A 58 -2.56 0.23 -10.16
N GLY A 59 -1.42 -0.41 -9.87
CA GLY A 59 -0.13 -0.10 -10.49
C GLY A 59 -0.13 -0.29 -12.01
N LEU A 60 -0.71 -1.39 -12.51
CA LEU A 60 -0.88 -1.63 -13.94
C LEU A 60 -1.76 -0.55 -14.60
N THR A 61 -2.90 -0.23 -13.98
CA THR A 61 -3.82 0.79 -14.48
C THR A 61 -3.16 2.17 -14.55
N ALA A 62 -2.35 2.54 -13.55
CA ALA A 62 -1.61 3.79 -13.53
C ALA A 62 -0.53 3.86 -14.62
N ALA A 63 0.04 2.71 -15.03
CA ALA A 63 0.97 2.63 -16.13
C ALA A 63 0.29 2.72 -17.51
N THR A 64 -0.93 2.17 -17.65
CA THR A 64 -1.71 2.22 -18.90
C THR A 64 -2.36 3.58 -19.15
N LYS A 65 -2.69 4.36 -18.10
CA LYS A 65 -3.22 5.73 -18.21
C LYS A 65 -2.16 6.78 -18.60
N ARG A 66 -1.03 6.37 -19.19
CA ARG A 66 0.06 7.26 -19.62
C ARG A 66 -0.11 7.69 -21.07
#